data_AF-A0A7V8EW06-F1
#
_entry.id   AF-A0A7V8EW06-F1
#
_cell.length_a   1.000
_cell.length_b   1.000
_cell.length_c   1.000
_cell.angle_alpha   90.00
_cell.angle_beta   90.00
_cell.angle_gamma   90.00
#
_symmetry.space_group_name_H-M   'P 1'
#
loop_
_entity.id
_entity.type
_entity.pdbx_description
1 polymer ?
#
loop_
_entity_poly.entity_id
_entity_poly.type
_entity_poly.pdbx_seq_one_letter_code
_entity_poly.pdbx_strand_id
1 'polypeptide(L)' 'MSINPNLVEALYYLSLIILAPIFFKLSRILTRYLLNRFVSTGKVVVIYKRNGLVVGRKTINTTAYVVDQLKSAKGGA' A
#
# COMPACT_ATOMS: atom_id res chain seq x y z
N MET A 1 22.87 -14.44 -38.99
CA MET A 1 23.46 -13.41 -38.11
C MET A 1 23.52 -14.02 -36.71
N SER A 2 24.71 -14.43 -36.26
CA SER A 2 24.87 -15.04 -34.94
C SER A 2 24.81 -13.96 -33.86
N ILE A 3 23.95 -14.15 -32.87
CA ILE A 3 23.85 -13.24 -31.72
C ILE A 3 25.11 -13.47 -30.86
N ASN A 4 25.84 -12.40 -30.59
CA ASN A 4 27.05 -12.47 -29.77
C ASN A 4 26.64 -12.64 -28.30
N PRO A 5 26.97 -13.77 -27.64
CA PRO A 5 26.50 -14.08 -26.28
C PRO A 5 26.98 -13.05 -25.25
N ASN A 6 28.18 -12.48 -25.44
CA ASN A 6 28.74 -11.47 -24.54
C ASN A 6 27.94 -10.15 -24.58
N LEU A 7 27.36 -9.81 -25.74
CA LEU A 7 26.53 -8.63 -25.89
C LEU A 7 25.19 -8.80 -25.15
N VAL A 8 24.60 -10.00 -25.23
CA VAL A 8 23.34 -10.32 -24.55
C VAL A 8 23.52 -10.27 -23.04
N GLU A 9 24.62 -10.82 -22.54
CA GLU A 9 24.95 -10.80 -21.11
C GLU A 9 25.18 -9.37 -20.60
N ALA A 10 25.90 -8.53 -21.36
CA ALA A 10 26.08 -7.12 -21.03
C ALA A 10 24.75 -6.34 -20.99
N LEU A 11 23.86 -6.57 -21.95
CA LEU A 11 22.53 -5.95 -21.98
C LEU A 11 21.65 -6.40 -20.82
N TYR A 12 21.75 -7.67 -20.42
CA TYR A 12 21.05 -8.20 -19.27
C TYR A 12 21.48 -7.50 -17.97
N TYR A 13 22.78 -7.39 -17.70
CA TYR A 13 23.26 -6.69 -16.50
C TYR A 13 22.93 -5.20 -16.51
N LEU A 14 23.02 -4.53 -17.68
CA LEU A 14 22.59 -3.14 -17.84
C LEU A 14 21.10 -2.97 -17.50
N SER A 15 20.25 -3.89 -17.97
CA SER A 15 18.82 -3.86 -17.66
C SER A 15 18.54 -4.00 -16.17
N LEU A 16 19.29 -4.87 -15.47
CA LEU A 16 19.17 -5.05 -14.02
C LEU A 16 19.57 -3.79 -13.26
N ILE A 17 20.64 -3.10 -13.66
CA ILE A 17 21.09 -1.86 -13.02
C ILE A 17 20.03 -0.76 -13.17
N ILE A 18 19.46 -0.61 -14.36
CA ILE A 18 18.43 0.41 -14.64
C ILE A 18 17.14 0.09 -13.87
N LEU A 19 16.78 -1.19 -13.76
CA LEU A 19 15.55 -1.62 -13.08
C LEU A 19 15.68 -1.67 -11.55
N ALA A 20 16.88 -1.81 -11.00
CA ALA A 20 17.14 -1.88 -9.57
C ALA A 20 16.44 -0.76 -8.74
N PRO A 21 16.55 0.54 -9.08
CA PRO A 21 15.87 1.60 -8.33
C PRO A 21 14.34 1.50 -8.39
N ILE A 22 13.78 1.01 -9.51
CA ILE A 22 12.34 0.81 -9.68
C ILE A 22 11.89 -0.34 -8.79
N PHE A 23 12.58 -1.48 -8.83
CA PHE A 23 12.30 -2.62 -7.97
C PHE A 23 12.42 -2.28 -6.49
N PHE A 24 13.40 -1.45 -6.10
CA PHE A 24 13.53 -1.00 -4.72
C PHE A 24 12.33 -0.15 -4.26
N LYS A 25 11.87 0.80 -5.10
CA LYS A 25 10.67 1.60 -4.79
C LYS A 25 9.42 0.73 -4.67
N LEU A 26 9.22 -0.19 -5.61
CA LEU A 26 8.08 -1.10 -5.60
C LEU A 26 8.11 -2.03 -4.38
N SER A 27 9.26 -2.62 -4.08
CA SER A 27 9.46 -3.47 -2.90
C SER A 27 9.12 -2.71 -1.62
N ARG A 28 9.62 -1.47 -1.46
CA ARG A 28 9.32 -0.64 -0.28
C ARG A 28 7.82 -0.36 -0.11
N ILE A 29 7.10 -0.06 -1.19
CA ILE A 29 5.65 0.17 -1.15
C ILE A 29 4.93 -1.13 -0.78
N LEU A 30 5.31 -2.24 -1.41
CA LEU A 30 4.74 -3.55 -1.16
C LEU A 30 4.95 -3.99 0.30
N THR A 31 6.15 -3.84 0.85
CA THR A 31 6.45 -4.15 2.25
C THR A 31 5.58 -3.30 3.19
N ARG A 32 5.44 -1.99 2.94
CA ARG A 32 4.53 -1.14 3.74
C ARG A 32 3.09 -1.61 3.66
N TYR A 33 2.62 -1.97 2.47
CA TYR A 33 1.27 -2.48 2.27
C TYR A 33 1.03 -3.79 3.02
N LEU A 34 1.95 -4.77 2.88
CA LEU A 34 1.84 -6.06 3.53
C LEU A 34 1.94 -5.94 5.05
N LEU A 35 2.87 -5.15 5.57
CA LEU A 35 2.99 -4.91 7.01
C LEU A 35 1.74 -4.25 7.58
N ASN A 36 1.21 -3.21 6.92
CA ASN A 36 -0.03 -2.59 7.37
C ASN A 36 -1.24 -3.52 7.25
N ARG A 37 -1.27 -4.41 6.26
CA ARG A 37 -2.39 -5.34 6.06
C ARG A 37 -2.39 -6.51 7.05
N PHE A 38 -1.22 -7.09 7.30
CA PHE A 38 -1.09 -8.34 8.06
C PHE A 38 -0.61 -8.14 9.50
N VAL A 39 0.17 -7.10 9.79
CA VAL A 39 0.74 -6.84 11.13
C VAL A 39 -0.07 -5.80 11.90
N SER A 40 -0.73 -4.85 11.23
CA SER A 40 -1.59 -3.87 11.92
C SER A 40 -2.93 -4.47 12.32
N THR A 41 -3.01 -5.00 13.54
CA THR A 41 -4.28 -5.38 14.20
C THR A 41 -4.95 -4.20 14.91
N GLY A 42 -4.62 -2.97 14.53
CA GLY A 42 -5.21 -1.76 15.09
C GLY A 42 -6.73 -1.75 14.86
N LYS A 43 -7.49 -1.34 15.87
CA LYS A 43 -8.92 -1.06 15.73
C LYS A 43 -9.09 0.44 15.84
N VAL A 44 -9.57 1.09 14.79
CA VAL A 44 -9.91 2.51 14.82
C VAL A 44 -11.37 2.64 15.19
N VAL A 45 -11.63 3.33 16.30
CA VAL A 45 -12.99 3.62 16.76
C VAL A 45 -13.35 5.01 16.29
N VAL A 46 -14.30 5.09 15.35
CA VAL A 46 -14.87 6.35 14.90
C VAL A 46 -16.08 6.67 15.78
N ILE A 47 -16.03 7.82 16.46
CA ILE A 47 -17.11 8.33 17.29
C ILE A 47 -17.77 9.49 16.55
N TYR A 48 -19.03 9.32 16.16
CA TYR A 48 -19.81 10.38 15.53
C TYR A 48 -20.41 11.24 16.63
N LYS A 49 -20.12 12.55 16.61
CA LYS A 49 -20.68 13.54 17.54
C LYS A 49 -21.52 14.56 16.77
N ARG A 50 -22.68 14.93 17.32
CA ARG A 50 -23.52 16.04 16.84
C ARG A 50 -23.91 16.88 18.05
N ASN A 51 -23.64 18.18 18.00
CA ASN A 51 -23.84 19.12 19.11
C ASN A 51 -23.22 18.64 20.45
N GLY A 52 -22.00 18.10 20.40
CA GLY A 52 -21.28 17.63 21.60
C GLY A 52 -21.71 16.25 22.12
N LEU A 53 -22.88 15.75 21.72
CA LEU A 53 -23.38 14.42 22.09
C LEU A 53 -22.88 13.35 21.13
N VAL A 54 -22.49 12.19 21.67
CA VAL A 54 -22.08 11.02 20.89
C VAL A 54 -23.33 10.35 20.32
N VAL A 55 -23.48 10.37 19.00
CA VAL A 55 -24.66 9.87 18.26
C VAL A 55 -24.43 8.45 17.75
N GLY A 56 -23.18 8.01 17.65
CA GLY A 56 -22.88 6.66 17.18
C GLY A 56 -21.40 6.32 17.31
N ARG A 57 -21.11 5.02 17.39
CA ARG A 57 -19.75 4.48 17.45
C ARG A 57 -19.62 3.38 16.42
N LYS A 58 -18.63 3.49 15.53
CA LYS A 58 -18.29 2.45 14.55
C LYS A 58 -16.84 2.03 14.74
N THR A 59 -16.63 0.75 15.00
CA THR A 59 -15.28 0.17 15.10
C THR A 59 -14.89 -0.36 13.73
N ILE A 60 -13.77 0.12 13.21
CA ILE A 60 -13.24 -0.23 11.90
C ILE A 60 -11.90 -0.95 12.12
N ASN A 61 -11.76 -2.15 11.57
CA ASN A 61 -10.50 -2.88 11.61
C ASN A 61 -9.51 -2.23 10.63
N THR A 62 -8.30 -1.87 11.10
CA THR A 62 -7.28 -1.19 10.28
C THR A 62 -6.56 -2.08 9.27
N THR A 63 -6.97 -3.35 9.15
CA THR A 63 -6.36 -4.34 8.27
C THR A 63 -6.48 -4.00 6.77
N ALA A 64 -7.27 -2.99 6.41
CA ALA A 64 -7.24 -2.36 5.08
C ALA A 64 -7.23 -0.83 5.23
N TYR A 65 -6.70 -0.13 4.20
CA TYR A 65 -6.53 1.33 4.14
C TYR A 65 -7.71 2.06 4.83
N VAL A 66 -7.49 2.47 6.08
CA VAL A 66 -8.50 3.11 6.93
C VAL A 66 -9.08 4.34 6.24
N VAL A 67 -8.24 5.03 5.47
CA VAL A 67 -8.62 6.19 4.67
C VAL A 67 -9.69 5.85 3.62
N ASP A 68 -9.57 4.72 2.92
CA ASP A 68 -10.55 4.32 1.89
C ASP A 68 -11.88 3.89 2.52
N GLN A 69 -11.83 3.20 3.65
CA GLN A 69 -13.03 2.81 4.41
C GLN A 69 -13.75 4.02 5.02
N LEU A 70 -13.00 5.02 5.51
CA LEU A 70 -13.56 6.28 6.01
C LEU A 70 -14.14 7.14 4.88
N LYS A 71 -13.49 7.17 3.70
CA LYS A 71 -13.96 7.94 2.54
C LYS A 71 -15.24 7.32 1.97
N SER A 72 -15.32 6.00 1.87
CA SER A 72 -16.55 5.28 1.49
C SER A 72 -17.68 5.53 2.51
N ALA A 73 -17.39 5.55 3.81
CA ALA A 73 -18.39 5.84 4.84
C ALA A 73 -18.88 7.30 4.87
N LYS A 74 -18.09 8.25 4.33
CA LYS A 74 -18.46 9.68 4.25
C LYS A 74 -19.29 10.03 3.02
N GLY A 75 -19.21 9.24 1.93
CA GLY A 75 -19.88 9.53 0.66
C GLY A 75 -21.31 8.99 0.52
N GLY A 76 -21.88 8.42 1.58
CA GLY A 76 -23.24 7.85 1.60
C GLY A 76 -24.20 8.60 2.51
N ALA A 77 -24.15 9.92 2.51
CA ALA A 77 -25.06 10.80 3.25
C ALA A 77 -25.75 11.77 2.29
#